data_AF-U6FR82-F1
#
_entry.id   AF-U6FR82-F1
#
_cell.length_a   1.000
_cell.length_b   1.000
_cell.length_c   1.000
_cell.angle_alpha   90.00
_cell.angle_beta   90.00
_cell.angle_gamma   90.00
#
_symmetry.space_group_name_H-M   'P 1'
#
loop_
_entity.id
_entity.type
_entity.pdbx_description
1 polymer ?
#
loop_
_entity_poly.entity_id
_entity_poly.type
_entity_poly.pdbx_seq_one_letter_code
_entity_poly.pdbx_strand_id
1 'polypeptide(L)'
;MDLELPWDELRSANRSTLGELFAGFMAYYADFDFARRAISIRNGRPLAVDAVIQRLPSDKKAFKIFVEGEYWCCGGGCDRGLPELHFW
;
A
#
# COMPACT_ATOMS: atom_id res chain seq x y z
N MET A 1 25.28 -8.04 -8.11
CA MET A 1 24.55 -9.21 -7.60
C MET A 1 23.21 -9.17 -8.28
N ASP A 2 22.97 -10.08 -9.21
CA ASP A 2 21.63 -10.29 -9.76
C ASP A 2 20.79 -10.93 -8.65
N LEU A 3 19.87 -10.15 -8.09
CA LEU A 3 18.88 -10.67 -7.15
C LEU A 3 17.89 -11.51 -7.96
N GLU A 4 18.11 -12.82 -8.01
CA GLU A 4 17.08 -13.74 -8.46
C GLU A 4 15.94 -13.72 -7.44
N LEU A 5 14.82 -13.11 -7.83
CA LEU A 5 13.60 -13.14 -7.05
C LEU A 5 13.04 -14.57 -7.06
N PRO A 6 12.52 -15.08 -5.92
CA PRO A 6 11.93 -16.40 -5.85
C PRO A 6 10.54 -16.37 -6.51
N TRP A 7 10.51 -16.30 -7.84
CA TRP A 7 9.29 -16.15 -8.64
C TRP A 7 8.25 -17.23 -8.34
N ASP A 8 8.70 -18.45 -8.02
CA ASP A 8 7.83 -19.56 -7.65
C ASP A 8 7.12 -19.34 -6.30
N GLU A 9 7.77 -18.66 -5.36
CA GLU A 9 7.16 -18.29 -4.07
C GLU A 9 6.22 -17.09 -4.21
N LEU A 10 6.44 -16.24 -5.21
CA LEU A 10 5.59 -15.09 -5.53
C LEU A 10 4.35 -15.46 -6.35
N ARG A 11 4.24 -16.72 -6.80
CA ARG A 11 3.12 -17.16 -7.62
C ARG A 11 1.84 -17.26 -6.80
N SER A 12 0.90 -16.35 -7.07
CA SER A 12 -0.42 -16.38 -6.44
C SER A 12 -1.14 -17.72 -6.69
N ALA A 13 -1.75 -18.28 -5.65
CA ALA A 13 -2.65 -19.43 -5.77
C ALA A 13 -4.05 -19.06 -6.30
N ASN A 14 -4.29 -17.77 -6.56
CA ASN A 14 -5.58 -17.27 -7.04
C ASN A 14 -5.90 -17.82 -8.43
N ARG A 15 -7.09 -18.42 -8.57
CA ARG A 15 -7.59 -19.02 -9.82
C ARG A 15 -8.64 -18.16 -10.53
N SER A 16 -8.91 -16.96 -10.00
CA SER A 16 -9.83 -16.01 -10.60
C SER A 16 -9.30 -15.57 -11.96
N THR A 17 -10.19 -15.42 -12.91
CA THR A 17 -9.90 -14.81 -14.20
C THR A 17 -9.54 -13.34 -14.03
N LEU A 18 -8.85 -12.76 -15.02
CA LEU A 18 -8.56 -11.33 -15.03
C LEU A 18 -9.84 -10.48 -14.93
N GLY A 19 -10.92 -10.91 -15.60
CA GLY A 19 -12.21 -10.22 -15.55
C GLY A 19 -12.81 -10.20 -14.14
N GLU A 20 -12.74 -11.32 -13.40
CA GLU A 20 -13.20 -11.41 -12.02
C GLU A 20 -12.34 -10.55 -11.08
N LEU A 21 -11.01 -10.53 -11.26
CA LEU A 21 -10.12 -9.67 -10.49
C LEU A 21 -10.41 -8.19 -10.73
N PHE A 22 -10.63 -7.80 -11.99
CA PHE A 22 -10.95 -6.43 -12.35
C PHE A 22 -12.31 -5.99 -11.78
N ALA A 23 -13.34 -6.82 -11.95
CA ALA A 23 -14.66 -6.55 -11.39
C ALA A 23 -14.61 -6.46 -9.85
N GLY A 24 -13.89 -7.38 -9.21
CA GLY A 24 -13.69 -7.38 -7.76
C GLY A 24 -12.95 -6.14 -7.26
N PHE A 25 -11.94 -5.67 -7.99
CA PHE A 25 -11.22 -4.44 -7.68
C PHE A 25 -12.16 -3.21 -7.72
N MET A 26 -12.95 -3.10 -8.79
CA MET A 26 -13.89 -1.98 -8.94
C MET A 26 -14.98 -2.03 -7.87
N ALA A 27 -15.55 -3.21 -7.61
CA ALA A 27 -16.58 -3.39 -6.58
C ALA A 27 -16.04 -3.06 -5.18
N TYR A 28 -14.83 -3.50 -4.86
CA TYR A 28 -14.22 -3.23 -3.56
C TYR A 28 -14.03 -1.73 -3.30
N TYR A 29 -13.50 -0.99 -4.29
CA TYR A 29 -13.25 0.44 -4.13
C TYR A 29 -14.47 1.33 -4.35
N ALA A 30 -15.55 0.82 -4.94
CA ALA A 30 -16.83 1.53 -5.00
C ALA A 30 -17.41 1.77 -3.59
N ASP A 31 -17.22 0.82 -2.67
CA ASP A 31 -17.74 0.88 -1.30
C ASP A 31 -16.66 1.20 -0.25
N PHE A 32 -15.43 1.49 -0.68
CA PHE A 32 -14.32 1.72 0.24
C PHE A 32 -14.44 3.08 0.93
N ASP A 33 -14.40 3.09 2.27
CA ASP A 33 -14.47 4.30 3.08
C ASP A 33 -13.11 5.04 3.11
N PHE A 34 -12.84 5.82 2.08
CA PHE A 34 -11.62 6.65 1.97
C PHE A 34 -11.54 7.74 3.06
N ALA A 35 -12.64 8.09 3.72
CA ALA A 35 -12.63 9.10 4.78
C ALA A 35 -12.05 8.54 6.09
N ARG A 36 -12.25 7.25 6.35
CA ARG A 36 -11.82 6.61 7.61
C ARG A 36 -10.72 5.57 7.43
N ARG A 37 -10.49 5.09 6.20
CA ARG A 37 -9.54 4.02 5.89
C ARG A 37 -8.47 4.44 4.90
N ALA A 38 -7.25 4.03 5.19
CA ALA A 38 -6.09 4.14 4.32
C ALA A 38 -5.76 2.76 3.72
N ILE A 39 -5.27 2.75 2.49
CA ILE A 39 -4.79 1.55 1.81
C ILE A 39 -3.35 1.30 2.28
N SER A 40 -3.04 0.08 2.72
CA SER A 40 -1.67 -0.30 3.10
C SER A 40 -1.24 -1.54 2.33
N ILE A 41 -0.23 -1.36 1.48
CA ILE A 41 0.35 -2.46 0.70
C ILE A 41 1.13 -3.39 1.64
N ARG A 42 1.94 -2.82 2.54
CA ARG A 42 2.76 -3.57 3.52
C ARG A 42 1.95 -4.50 4.40
N ASN A 43 0.80 -4.04 4.89
CA ASN A 43 -0.02 -4.83 5.81
C ASN A 43 -1.04 -5.71 5.07
N GLY A 44 -1.19 -5.56 3.74
CA GLY A 44 -2.18 -6.26 2.94
C GLY A 44 -3.63 -6.02 3.39
N ARG A 45 -3.88 -4.97 4.18
CA ARG A 45 -5.20 -4.66 4.75
C ARG A 45 -5.38 -3.17 5.00
N PRO A 46 -6.63 -2.67 5.03
CA PRO A 46 -6.89 -1.27 5.33
C PRO A 46 -6.48 -0.90 6.75
N LEU A 47 -5.96 0.32 6.92
CA LEU A 47 -5.62 0.90 8.21
C LEU A 47 -6.58 2.04 8.56
N ALA A 48 -6.78 2.31 9.85
CA ALA A 48 -7.52 3.50 10.27
C ALA A 48 -6.71 4.76 9.94
N VAL A 49 -7.35 5.75 9.30
CA VAL A 49 -6.71 7.02 8.92
C VAL A 49 -6.10 7.71 10.13
N ASP A 50 -6.74 7.70 11.29
CA ASP A 50 -6.20 8.29 12.52
C ASP A 50 -4.84 7.69 12.93
N ALA A 51 -4.68 6.37 12.77
CA ALA A 51 -3.43 5.68 13.07
C ALA A 51 -2.31 6.04 12.07
N VAL A 52 -2.68 6.41 10.84
CA VAL A 52 -1.74 6.87 9.81
C VAL A 52 -1.39 8.35 10.01
N ILE A 53 -2.36 9.21 10.32
CA ILE A 53 -2.16 10.64 10.58
C ILE A 53 -1.22 10.88 11.77
N GLN A 54 -1.28 10.05 12.81
CA GLN A 54 -0.34 10.12 13.93
C GLN A 54 1.13 9.88 13.52
N ARG A 55 1.35 9.15 12.41
CA ARG A 55 2.67 8.86 11.87
C ARG A 55 3.11 9.87 10.81
N LEU A 56 2.23 10.80 10.42
CA LEU A 56 2.51 11.78 9.38
C LEU A 56 3.09 13.08 9.95
N PRO A 57 4.13 13.66 9.33
CA PRO A 57 4.55 15.02 9.64
C PRO A 57 3.43 16.02 9.32
N SER A 58 3.36 17.09 10.12
CA SER A 58 2.21 18.01 10.20
C SER A 58 1.87 18.76 8.90
N ASP A 59 2.82 18.84 7.97
CA ASP A 59 2.70 19.44 6.64
C ASP A 59 1.94 18.56 5.63
N LYS A 60 1.70 17.29 5.95
CA LYS A 60 1.12 16.28 5.05
C LYS A 60 -0.31 15.84 5.43
N LYS A 61 -1.10 16.69 6.09
CA LYS A 61 -2.43 16.32 6.64
C LYS A 61 -3.64 16.63 5.75
N ALA A 62 -3.44 17.04 4.49
CA ALA A 62 -4.52 17.55 3.63
C ALA A 62 -4.85 16.63 2.43
N PHE A 63 -4.92 15.30 2.62
CA PHE A 63 -5.11 14.36 1.51
C PHE A 63 -6.43 13.61 1.54
N LYS A 64 -6.94 13.32 0.34
CA LYS A 64 -8.23 12.66 0.09
C LYS A 64 -8.12 11.12 0.03
N ILE A 65 -6.94 10.59 -0.30
CA ILE A 65 -6.64 9.15 -0.42
C ILE A 65 -5.26 8.89 0.18
N PHE A 66 -5.12 7.82 0.95
CA PHE A 66 -3.86 7.40 1.57
C PHE A 66 -3.44 6.02 1.07
N VAL A 67 -2.22 5.91 0.55
CA VAL A 67 -1.61 4.64 0.12
C VAL A 67 -0.20 4.51 0.73
N GLU A 68 0.01 3.57 1.64
CA GLU A 68 1.32 3.26 2.23
C GLU A 68 2.16 2.38 1.30
N GLY A 69 3.31 2.90 0.85
CA GLY A 69 4.30 2.19 0.04
C GLY A 69 5.35 1.41 0.84
N GLU A 70 6.15 0.61 0.13
CA GLU A 70 7.34 -0.06 0.68
C GLU A 70 8.59 0.80 0.48
N TYR A 71 9.53 0.77 1.44
CA TYR A 71 10.83 1.42 1.25
C TYR A 71 11.74 0.53 0.43
N TRP A 72 12.39 1.10 -0.58
CA TRP A 72 13.59 0.52 -1.18
C TRP A 72 14.82 1.13 -0.52
N CYS A 73 15.51 0.38 0.36
CA CYS A 73 16.82 0.79 0.86
C CYS A 73 17.91 0.38 -0.13
N CYS A 74 18.33 1.29 -1.01
CA CYS A 74 19.58 1.14 -1.76
C CYS A 74 20.75 1.72 -0.95
N GLY A 75 21.61 0.84 -0.43
CA GLY A 75 23.01 1.13 -0.09
C GLY A 75 23.29 2.27 0.91
N GLY A 76 23.46 1.91 2.19
CA GLY A 76 24.23 2.71 3.14
C GLY A 76 23.44 3.75 3.94
N GLY A 77 22.84 3.31 5.05
CA GLY A 77 22.24 4.19 6.06
C GLY A 77 20.74 3.97 6.19
N CYS A 78 20.35 3.13 7.16
CA CYS A 78 18.95 3.06 7.61
C CYS A 78 18.66 4.30 8.45
N ASP A 79 18.46 5.45 7.80
CA ASP A 79 17.61 6.46 8.40
C ASP A 79 16.21 5.86 8.49
N ARG A 80 15.62 5.92 9.69
CA ARG A 80 14.22 5.56 9.96
C ARG A 80 13.29 6.57 9.29
N GLY A 81 13.43 6.74 7.99
CA GLY A 81 12.66 7.63 7.13
C GLY A 81 11.22 7.15 7.06
N LEU A 82 10.30 8.10 7.17
CA LEU A 82 8.84 7.97 7.15
C LEU A 82 8.32 7.41 5.82
N PRO A 83 7.16 6.72 5.82
CA PRO A 83 6.71 5.96 4.66
C PRO A 83 6.56 6.88 3.46
N GLU A 84 7.12 6.46 2.32
CA GLU A 84 6.73 7.04 1.04
C GLU A 84 5.27 6.65 0.82
N LEU A 85 4.40 7.55 1.26
CA LEU A 85 3.01 7.55 0.87
C LEU A 85 2.99 8.03 -0.57
N HIS A 86 2.54 7.18 -1.47
CA HIS A 86 2.28 7.60 -2.85
C HIS A 86 0.89 8.24 -2.88
N PHE A 87 0.85 9.51 -3.25
CA PHE A 87 -0.36 10.34 -3.25
C PHE A 87 -0.95 10.36 -4.67
N TRP A 88 -2.22 9.99 -4.81
CA TRP A 88 -3.01 10.14 -6.03
C TRP A 88 -4.27 10.95 -5.74
#